data_AF-A0A5C4L5M8-F1
#
_entry.id   AF-A0A5C4L5M8-F1
#
_cell.length_a   1.000
_cell.length_b   1.000
_cell.length_c   1.000
_cell.angle_alpha   90.00
_cell.angle_beta   90.00
_cell.angle_gamma   90.00
#
_symmetry.space_group_name_H-M   'P 1'
#
loop_
_entity.id
_entity.type
_entity.pdbx_description
1 polymer ?
#
loop_
_entity_poly.entity_id
_entity_poly.type
_entity_poly.pdbx_seq_one_letter_code
_entity_poly.pdbx_strand_id
1 'polypeptide(L)'
;MEQIGEVIRSLRKARKLSQQALAQQYGMSRATISGIENNTVSEIGLRKVEAILNGFGYELVAVPRKSNRPTLDALQKVNFHD
;
A
#
# COMPACT_ATOMS: atom_id res chain seq x y z
N MET A 1 -8.47 4.47 2.65
CA MET A 1 -7.76 3.31 2.08
C MET A 1 -6.32 3.50 2.49
N GLU A 2 -5.78 2.61 3.30
CA GLU A 2 -4.40 2.72 3.78
C GLU A 2 -3.44 2.49 2.63
N GLN A 3 -2.30 3.17 2.65
CA GLN A 3 -1.27 2.98 1.63
C GLN A 3 -0.49 1.70 1.94
N ILE A 4 -0.03 1.01 0.89
CA ILE A 4 0.67 -0.27 1.01
C ILE A 4 1.89 -0.22 1.95
N GLY A 5 2.63 0.90 1.95
CA GLY A 5 3.76 1.12 2.86
C GLY A 5 3.38 1.14 4.34
N GLU A 6 2.23 1.74 4.67
CA GLU A 6 1.71 1.80 6.04
C GLU A 6 1.27 0.41 6.52
N VAL A 7 0.58 -0.34 5.65
CA VAL A 7 0.19 -1.73 5.92
C VAL A 7 1.41 -2.59 6.21
N ILE A 8 2.44 -2.53 5.36
CA ILE A 8 3.70 -3.28 5.54
C ILE A 8 4.38 -2.91 6.87
N ARG A 9 4.45 -1.62 7.19
CA ARG A 9 5.02 -1.14 8.46
C ARG A 9 4.28 -1.69 9.68
N SER A 10 2.96 -1.63 9.65
CA SER A 10 2.11 -2.09 10.76
C SER A 10 2.29 -3.59 10.98
N LEU A 11 2.29 -4.38 9.90
CA LEU A 11 2.51 -5.83 9.95
C LEU A 11 3.90 -6.20 10.46
N ARG A 12 4.93 -5.47 10.02
CA ARG A 12 6.30 -5.66 10.50
C ARG A 12 6.38 -5.43 12.02
N LYS A 13 5.80 -4.32 12.50
CA LYS A 13 5.79 -3.99 13.94
C LYS A 13 4.98 -4.99 14.76
N ALA A 14 3.84 -5.45 14.26
CA ALA A 14 3.02 -6.47 14.91
C ALA A 14 3.81 -7.78 15.12
N ARG A 15 4.68 -8.14 14.16
CA ARG A 15 5.60 -9.28 14.26
C ARG A 15 6.90 -9.00 14.99
N LYS A 16 7.06 -7.80 15.60
CA LYS A 16 8.27 -7.36 16.31
C LYS A 16 9.55 -7.41 15.46
N LEU A 17 9.43 -7.28 14.14
CA LEU A 17 10.57 -7.27 13.23
C LEU A 17 11.15 -5.84 13.11
N SER A 18 12.47 -5.72 13.09
CA SER A 18 13.14 -4.48 12.68
C SER A 18 13.10 -4.35 11.15
N GLN A 19 13.31 -3.13 10.62
CA GLN A 19 13.42 -2.94 9.16
C GLN A 19 14.59 -3.76 8.58
N GLN A 20 15.69 -3.89 9.33
CA GLN A 20 16.86 -4.67 8.92
C GLN A 20 16.52 -6.17 8.86
N ALA A 21 15.79 -6.69 9.84
CA ALA A 21 15.38 -8.10 9.85
C ALA A 21 14.44 -8.41 8.67
N LEU A 22 13.47 -7.53 8.41
CA LEU A 22 12.58 -7.69 7.26
C LEU A 22 13.36 -7.63 5.93
N ALA A 23 14.32 -6.71 5.84
CA ALA A 23 15.17 -6.57 4.66
C ALA A 23 15.97 -7.86 4.40
N GLN A 24 16.58 -8.45 5.42
CA GLN A 24 17.30 -9.72 5.32
C GLN A 24 16.38 -10.87 4.89
N GLN A 25 15.19 -10.96 5.48
CA GLN A 25 14.22 -12.03 5.18
C GLN A 25 13.83 -12.08 3.69
N TYR A 26 13.75 -10.92 3.03
CA TYR A 26 13.33 -10.82 1.62
C TYR A 26 14.45 -10.39 0.67
N GLY A 27 15.72 -10.44 1.10
CA GLY A 27 16.88 -10.13 0.24
C GLY A 27 16.90 -8.69 -0.28
N MET A 28 16.53 -7.71 0.56
CA MET A 28 16.51 -6.29 0.23
C MET A 28 17.46 -5.49 1.13
N SER A 29 17.74 -4.24 0.75
CA SER A 29 18.42 -3.32 1.65
C SER A 29 17.44 -2.75 2.69
N ARG A 30 17.93 -2.41 3.88
CA ARG A 30 17.12 -1.72 4.91
C ARG A 30 16.61 -0.36 4.41
N ALA A 31 17.38 0.33 3.57
CA ALA A 31 16.95 1.58 2.93
C ALA A 31 15.73 1.36 2.01
N THR A 32 15.69 0.24 1.26
CA THR A 32 14.54 -0.15 0.45
C THR A 32 13.30 -0.37 1.32
N ILE A 33 13.39 -1.15 2.40
CA ILE A 33 12.27 -1.35 3.33
C ILE A 33 11.81 -0.02 3.93
N SER A 34 12.74 0.84 4.35
CA SER A 34 12.41 2.16 4.89
C SER A 34 11.68 3.02 3.85
N GLY A 35 12.13 3.03 2.60
CA GLY A 35 11.48 3.81 1.56
C GLY A 35 10.10 3.27 1.19
N ILE A 36 9.90 1.94 1.21
CA ILE A 36 8.57 1.33 1.00
C ILE A 36 7.62 1.81 2.08
N GLU A 37 8.03 1.69 3.34
CA GLU A 37 7.19 2.06 4.49
C GLU A 37 6.88 3.56 4.56
N ASN A 38 7.71 4.41 3.93
CA ASN A 38 7.56 5.86 3.90
C ASN A 38 7.05 6.40 2.55
N ASN A 39 6.79 5.54 1.56
CA ASN A 39 6.46 5.93 0.19
C ASN A 39 7.49 6.88 -0.47
N THR A 40 8.79 6.69 -0.17
CA THR A 40 9.88 7.51 -0.73
C THR A 40 10.73 6.77 -1.76
N VAL A 41 10.44 5.50 -2.03
CA VAL A 41 11.08 4.78 -3.15
C VAL A 41 10.48 5.24 -4.46
N SER A 42 11.34 5.68 -5.40
CA SER A 42 10.94 6.09 -6.75
C SER A 42 10.43 4.93 -7.60
N GLU A 43 11.07 3.76 -7.48
CA GLU A 43 10.69 2.54 -8.19
C GLU A 43 10.90 1.30 -7.33
N ILE A 44 9.89 0.43 -7.30
CA ILE A 44 9.99 -0.89 -6.69
C ILE A 44 9.36 -1.95 -7.59
N GLY A 45 10.07 -3.05 -7.78
CA GLY A 45 9.53 -4.20 -8.51
C GLY A 45 8.33 -4.81 -7.78
N LEU A 46 7.22 -5.03 -8.50
CA LEU A 46 5.97 -5.57 -7.97
C LEU A 46 6.17 -6.84 -7.11
N ARG A 47 6.99 -7.79 -7.62
CA ARG A 47 7.30 -9.06 -6.94
C ARG A 47 7.89 -8.89 -5.54
N LYS A 48 8.62 -7.80 -5.30
CA LYS A 48 9.20 -7.50 -3.97
C LYS A 48 8.10 -7.16 -2.97
N VAL A 49 7.12 -6.38 -3.41
CA VAL A 49 5.97 -5.98 -2.60
C VAL A 49 5.07 -7.19 -2.34
N GLU A 50 4.78 -7.97 -3.37
CA GLU A 50 4.00 -9.21 -3.26
C GLU A 50 4.66 -10.20 -2.30
N ALA A 51 5.98 -10.41 -2.36
CA ALA A 51 6.67 -11.33 -1.47
C ALA A 51 6.50 -10.95 0.01
N ILE A 52 6.60 -9.66 0.33
CA ILE A 52 6.41 -9.16 1.71
C ILE A 52 4.96 -9.41 2.16
N LEU A 53 3.99 -9.02 1.33
CA LEU A 53 2.57 -9.22 1.63
C LEU A 53 2.24 -10.70 1.83
N ASN A 54 2.65 -11.57 0.90
CA ASN A 54 2.39 -13.00 0.95
C ASN A 54 2.96 -13.64 2.22
N GLY A 55 4.21 -13.32 2.59
CA GLY A 55 4.78 -13.85 3.84
C GLY A 55 4.16 -13.26 5.11
N PHE A 56 3.38 -12.18 4.98
CA PHE A 56 2.54 -11.67 6.04
C PHE A 56 1.10 -12.20 6.01
N GLY A 57 0.73 -13.06 5.05
CA GLY A 57 -0.62 -13.60 4.88
C GLY A 57 -1.58 -12.65 4.17
N TYR A 58 -1.05 -11.69 3.41
CA TYR A 58 -1.82 -10.73 2.62
C TYR A 58 -1.58 -10.99 1.13
N GLU A 59 -2.59 -10.70 0.32
CA GLU A 59 -2.49 -10.77 -1.14
C GLU A 59 -2.55 -9.37 -1.73
N LEU A 60 -1.81 -9.13 -2.82
CA LEU A 60 -1.94 -7.92 -3.60
C LEU A 60 -3.05 -8.09 -4.64
N VAL A 61 -4.11 -7.28 -4.52
CA VAL A 61 -5.29 -7.39 -5.40
C VAL A 61 -5.55 -6.08 -6.14
N ALA A 62 -5.99 -6.20 -7.40
CA ALA A 62 -6.52 -5.08 -8.15
C ALA A 62 -7.95 -4.78 -7.66
N VAL A 63 -8.21 -3.53 -7.27
CA VAL A 63 -9.55 -3.07 -6.89
C VAL A 63 -10.03 -2.02 -7.90
N PRO A 64 -11.35 -1.97 -8.19
CA PRO A 64 -11.91 -0.89 -9.00
C PRO A 64 -11.56 0.46 -8.39
N ARG A 65 -11.14 1.43 -9.22
CA ARG A 65 -10.97 2.79 -8.73
C ARG A 65 -12.32 3.30 -8.26
N LYS A 66 -12.36 3.90 -7.06
CA LYS A 66 -13.55 4.66 -6.64
C LYS A 66 -13.71 5.83 -7.60
N SER A 67 -14.71 5.76 -8.47
CA SER A 67 -15.12 6.90 -9.30
C SER A 67 -15.84 7.90 -8.40
N ASN A 68 -15.09 8.82 -7.81
CA ASN A 68 -15.65 10.04 -7.23
C ASN A 68 -15.91 11.10 -8.32
N ARG A 69 -15.96 10.71 -9.60
CA ARG A 69 -16.46 11.58 -10.65
C ARG A 69 -17.97 11.40 -10.68
N PRO A 70 -18.75 12.31 -10.05
CA PRO A 70 -20.18 12.30 -10.27
C PRO A 70 -20.42 12.45 -11.77
N THR A 71 -21.37 11.69 -12.31
CA THR A 71 -21.88 11.96 -13.65
C THR A 71 -22.51 13.36 -13.66
N LEU A 72 -22.66 13.98 -14.84
CA LEU A 72 -23.39 15.24 -14.95
C LEU A 72 -24.79 15.13 -14.30
N ASP A 73 -25.46 13.99 -14.50
CA ASP A 73 -26.76 13.70 -13.86
C ASP A 73 -26.68 13.68 -12.32
N ALA A 74 -25.60 13.13 -11.75
CA ALA A 74 -25.39 13.11 -10.31
C ALA A 74 -25.08 14.50 -9.76
N LEU A 75 -24.38 15.35 -10.51
CA LEU A 75 -24.16 16.76 -10.17
C LEU A 75 -25.45 17.59 -10.25
N GLN A 76 -26.29 17.34 -11.25
CA GLN A 76 -27.56 18.01 -11.43
C GLN A 76 -28.50 17.75 -10.25
N LYS A 77 -28.66 16.49 -9.81
CA LYS A 77 -29.53 16.13 -8.68
C LYS A 77 -29.17 16.81 -7.35
N VAL A 78 -27.90 17.19 -7.15
CA VAL A 78 -27.44 17.85 -5.93
C VAL A 78 -27.81 19.34 -5.91
N ASN A 79 -27.99 19.98 -7.07
CA ASN A 79 -28.21 21.43 -7.20
C ASN A 79 -29.69 21.83 -7.39
N PHE A 80 -30.64 20.89 -7.38
CA PHE A 80 -32.08 21.17 -7.58
C PHE A 80 -32.93 21.06 -6.30
N HIS A 81 -32.29 20.88 -5.14
CA HIS A 81 -32.94 20.89 -3.83
C HIS A 81 -32.23 21.87 -2.90
N ASP A 82 -32.20 23.15 -3.30
CA ASP A 82 -32.04 24.31 -2.42
C ASP A 82 -33.16 25.31 -2.73
#